data_AF-A0A9D4QZQ4-F1
#
_entry.id   AF-A0A9D4QZQ4-F1
#
_cell.length_a   1.000
_cell.length_b   1.000
_cell.length_c   1.000
_cell.angle_alpha   90.00
_cell.angle_beta   90.00
_cell.angle_gamma   90.00
#
_symmetry.space_group_name_H-M   'P 1'
#
loop_
_entity.id
_entity.type
_entity.pdbx_description
1 polymer ?
#
loop_
_entity_poly.entity_id
_entity_poly.type
_entity_poly.pdbx_seq_one_letter_code
_entity_poly.pdbx_strand_id
1 'polypeptide(L)'
;MVQAITQASEVQMPLAECIAIDICPLAAEEARSQLQPAQRTDWSTAQAQDQYLARVLDLLRSGSRPREEALRKEPHEVQLLLREWKRLTIEDKQLYRTTL
;
A
#
# COMPACT_ATOMS: atom_id res chain seq x y z
N MET A 1 -8.15 -43.74 39.23
CA MET A 1 -7.57 -42.39 39.19
C MET A 1 -6.66 -42.32 37.96
N VAL A 2 -7.15 -41.84 36.82
CA VAL A 2 -6.33 -41.32 35.70
C VAL A 2 -7.23 -40.38 34.90
N GLN A 3 -6.92 -39.08 34.87
CA GLN A 3 -7.55 -38.11 33.97
C GLN A 3 -6.64 -37.98 32.74
N ALA A 4 -7.18 -38.26 31.55
CA ALA A 4 -6.52 -37.92 30.29
C ALA A 4 -7.10 -36.58 29.81
N ILE A 5 -6.26 -35.55 29.78
CA ILE A 5 -6.60 -34.24 29.20
C ILE A 5 -5.99 -34.22 27.81
N THR A 6 -6.82 -34.39 26.78
CA THR A 6 -6.42 -34.21 25.38
C THR A 6 -6.51 -32.72 25.07
N GLN A 7 -5.37 -32.02 25.01
CA GLN A 7 -5.33 -30.64 24.53
C GLN A 7 -5.43 -30.66 22.99
N ALA A 8 -6.54 -30.18 22.45
CA ALA A 8 -6.63 -29.81 21.04
C ALA A 8 -6.15 -28.36 20.91
N SER A 9 -4.97 -28.16 20.31
CA SER A 9 -4.43 -26.84 20.01
C SER A 9 -5.11 -26.32 18.75
N GLU A 10 -6.09 -25.44 18.89
CA GLU A 10 -6.71 -24.74 17.77
C GLU A 10 -5.72 -23.72 17.20
N VAL A 11 -5.16 -24.03 16.03
CA VAL A 11 -4.40 -23.05 15.24
C VAL A 11 -5.42 -22.13 14.59
N GLN A 12 -5.69 -21.02 15.26
CA GLN A 12 -6.49 -19.93 14.71
C GLN A 12 -5.68 -19.25 13.60
N MET A 13 -5.87 -19.70 12.35
CA MET A 13 -5.34 -18.99 11.19
C MET A 13 -6.13 -17.69 10.99
N PRO A 14 -5.46 -16.53 10.86
CA PRO A 14 -6.17 -15.31 10.51
C PRO A 14 -6.74 -15.46 9.10
N LEU A 15 -8.06 -15.29 9.00
CA LEU A 15 -8.81 -15.30 7.75
C LEU A 15 -8.32 -14.13 6.88
N ALA A 16 -7.43 -14.40 5.93
CA ALA A 16 -7.08 -13.45 4.90
C ALA A 16 -8.28 -13.32 3.96
N GLU A 17 -9.03 -12.22 4.05
CA GLU A 17 -10.09 -11.88 3.10
C GLU A 17 -9.45 -11.53 1.75
N CYS A 18 -9.26 -12.54 0.89
CA CYS A 18 -8.85 -12.36 -0.49
C CYS A 18 -10.06 -11.97 -1.33
N ILE A 19 -10.08 -10.75 -1.87
CA ILE A 19 -11.05 -10.35 -2.89
C ILE A 19 -10.70 -11.09 -4.19
N ALA A 20 -11.44 -12.16 -4.48
CA ALA A 20 -11.38 -12.81 -5.79
C ALA A 20 -12.10 -11.92 -6.81
N ILE A 21 -11.33 -11.27 -7.68
CA ILE A 21 -11.89 -10.67 -8.89
C ILE A 21 -12.10 -11.83 -9.87
N ASP A 22 -13.36 -12.10 -10.20
CA ASP A 22 -13.75 -13.10 -11.21
C ASP A 22 -13.07 -12.77 -12.54
N ILE A 23 -12.03 -13.52 -12.88
CA ILE A 23 -11.46 -13.56 -14.23
C ILE A 23 -11.68 -14.98 -14.73
N CYS A 24 -12.39 -15.07 -15.86
CA CYS A 24 -12.87 -16.27 -16.54
C CYS A 24 -11.99 -17.52 -16.37
N PRO A 25 -12.58 -18.70 -16.07
CA PRO A 25 -11.85 -19.95 -15.90
C PRO A 25 -11.53 -20.57 -17.26
N LEU A 26 -10.52 -20.07 -17.95
CA LEU A 26 -9.97 -20.74 -19.12
C LEU A 26 -8.45 -20.57 -19.23
N ALA A 27 -7.72 -21.00 -18.19
CA ALA A 27 -6.30 -21.35 -18.25
C ALA A 27 -5.81 -21.90 -16.90
N ALA A 28 -6.47 -22.94 -16.36
CA ALA A 28 -6.10 -23.51 -15.06
C ALA A 28 -4.83 -24.41 -15.08
N GLU A 29 -4.15 -24.58 -16.23
CA GLU A 29 -2.99 -25.48 -16.33
C GLU A 29 -1.65 -24.82 -16.71
N GLU A 30 -1.59 -23.54 -17.07
CA GLU A 30 -0.31 -22.87 -17.40
C GLU A 30 0.24 -21.98 -16.27
N ALA A 31 -0.50 -21.79 -15.18
CA ALA A 31 -0.14 -20.88 -14.09
C ALA A 31 0.86 -21.44 -13.06
N ARG A 32 1.62 -22.50 -13.39
CA ARG A 32 2.63 -23.09 -12.48
C ARG A 32 4.08 -22.77 -12.81
N SER A 33 4.35 -22.03 -13.89
CA SER A 33 5.71 -21.64 -14.29
C SER A 33 5.80 -20.15 -14.56
N GLN A 34 5.68 -19.33 -13.51
CA GLN A 34 6.23 -17.96 -13.44
C GLN A 34 5.95 -17.28 -12.08
N LEU A 35 6.23 -17.96 -10.96
CA LEU A 35 6.55 -17.22 -9.75
C LEU A 35 7.95 -16.62 -9.97
N GLN A 36 7.99 -15.49 -10.69
CA GLN A 36 9.19 -14.68 -10.74
C GLN A 36 9.60 -14.38 -9.30
N PRO A 37 10.91 -14.46 -8.96
CA PRO A 37 11.37 -14.00 -7.66
C PRO A 37 10.82 -12.59 -7.47
N ALA A 38 10.16 -12.33 -6.34
CA ALA A 38 9.56 -11.03 -6.04
C ALA A 38 10.57 -9.94 -6.38
N GLN A 39 10.38 -9.27 -7.52
CA GLN A 39 11.31 -8.27 -7.97
C GLN A 39 11.32 -7.23 -6.85
N ARG A 40 12.51 -6.88 -6.36
CA ARG A 40 12.67 -5.86 -5.34
C ARG A 40 12.19 -4.55 -5.96
N THR A 41 10.93 -4.20 -5.74
CA THR A 41 10.33 -3.00 -6.30
C THR A 41 11.04 -1.79 -5.72
N ASP A 42 11.66 -1.00 -6.58
CA ASP A 42 12.17 0.32 -6.20
C ASP A 42 10.99 1.29 -6.07
N TRP A 43 10.49 1.41 -4.84
CA TRP A 43 9.38 2.29 -4.51
C TRP A 43 9.68 3.75 -4.79
N SER A 44 10.95 4.18 -4.71
CA SER A 44 11.32 5.56 -5.03
C SER A 44 11.06 5.86 -6.50
N THR A 45 11.45 4.94 -7.38
CA THR A 45 11.20 5.04 -8.82
C THR A 45 9.72 4.90 -9.14
N ALA A 46 9.03 3.94 -8.53
CA ALA A 46 7.60 3.73 -8.77
C ALA A 46 6.75 4.94 -8.35
N GLN A 47 7.02 5.54 -7.18
CA GLN A 47 6.31 6.73 -6.72
C GLN A 47 6.65 7.98 -7.54
N ALA A 48 7.87 8.08 -8.07
CA ALA A 48 8.25 9.18 -8.96
C ALA A 48 7.59 9.06 -10.34
N GLN A 49 7.22 7.86 -10.77
CA GLN A 49 6.48 7.62 -12.01
C GLN A 49 4.97 7.87 -11.88
N ASP A 50 4.42 7.73 -10.67
CA ASP A 50 3.03 8.09 -10.39
C ASP A 50 2.86 9.61 -10.33
N GLN A 51 2.03 10.16 -11.22
CA GLN A 51 1.85 11.60 -11.36
C GLN A 51 1.36 12.29 -10.08
N TYR A 52 0.56 11.61 -9.26
CA TYR A 52 -0.04 12.19 -8.06
C TYR A 52 0.95 12.11 -6.88
N LEU A 53 1.61 10.96 -6.72
CA LEU A 53 2.62 10.79 -5.68
C LEU A 53 3.85 11.66 -5.94
N ALA A 54 4.30 11.77 -7.19
CA ALA A 54 5.36 12.69 -7.58
C ALA A 54 5.00 14.14 -7.21
N ARG A 55 3.75 14.57 -7.47
CA ARG A 55 3.28 15.90 -7.10
C ARG A 55 3.28 16.11 -5.58
N VAL A 56 2.81 15.13 -4.81
CA VAL A 56 2.82 15.19 -3.34
C VAL A 56 4.25 15.24 -2.80
N LEU A 57 5.17 14.45 -3.37
CA LEU A 57 6.59 14.48 -3.03
C LEU A 57 7.20 15.87 -3.27
N ASP A 58 6.91 16.50 -4.39
CA ASP A 58 7.42 17.84 -4.69
C ASP A 58 6.87 18.90 -3.73
N LEU A 59 5.57 18.81 -3.39
CA LEU A 59 4.96 19.70 -2.42
C LEU A 59 5.56 19.53 -1.02
N LEU A 60 5.78 18.30 -0.58
CA LEU A 60 6.42 18.01 0.71
C LEU A 60 7.90 18.44 0.74
N ARG A 61 8.64 18.28 -0.36
CA ARG A 61 10.02 18.77 -0.50
C ARG A 61 10.13 20.29 -0.37
N SER A 62 9.09 21.04 -0.78
CA SER A 62 9.04 22.49 -0.59
C SER A 62 8.97 22.93 0.89
N GLY A 63 8.66 21.99 1.81
CA GLY A 63 8.56 22.23 3.24
C GLY A 63 7.34 23.05 3.67
N SER A 64 6.56 23.57 2.72
CA SER A 64 5.42 24.44 3.00
C SER A 64 4.14 23.82 2.46
N ARG A 65 3.14 23.65 3.34
CA ARG A 65 1.82 23.18 2.93
C ARG A 65 1.16 24.22 2.01
N PRO A 66 0.64 23.84 0.84
CA PRO A 66 -0.13 24.75 -0.01
C PRO A 66 -1.32 25.35 0.73
N ARG A 67 -1.60 26.62 0.43
CA ARG A 67 -2.83 27.30 0.88
C ARG A 67 -4.05 26.66 0.24
N GLU A 68 -5.22 26.82 0.86
CA GLU A 68 -6.46 26.18 0.42
C GLU A 68 -6.82 26.49 -1.05
N GLU A 69 -6.63 27.73 -1.49
CA GLU A 69 -6.88 28.16 -2.87
C GLU A 69 -5.97 27.45 -3.89
N ALA A 70 -4.71 27.21 -3.52
CA ALA A 70 -3.77 26.46 -4.35
C ALA A 70 -4.12 24.96 -4.32
N LEU A 71 -4.50 24.44 -3.15
CA LEU A 71 -4.88 23.03 -2.98
C LEU A 71 -6.12 22.68 -3.80
N ARG A 72 -7.11 23.59 -3.93
CA ARG A 72 -8.29 23.38 -4.79
C ARG A 72 -7.97 23.26 -6.28
N LYS A 73 -6.80 23.73 -6.71
CA LYS A 73 -6.32 23.61 -8.10
C LYS A 73 -5.57 22.29 -8.36
N GLU A 74 -5.17 21.58 -7.32
CA GLU A 74 -4.51 20.28 -7.44
C GLU A 74 -5.52 19.18 -7.81
N PRO A 75 -5.07 18.07 -8.40
CA PRO A 75 -5.92 16.90 -8.65
C PRO A 75 -6.55 16.33 -7.38
N HIS A 76 -7.70 15.66 -7.50
CA HIS A 76 -8.45 15.15 -6.36
C HIS A 76 -7.63 14.19 -5.48
N GLU A 77 -6.85 13.32 -6.10
CA GLU A 77 -5.98 12.33 -5.45
C GLU A 77 -4.90 13.01 -4.60
N VAL A 78 -4.29 14.06 -5.16
CA VAL A 78 -3.29 14.90 -4.46
C VAL A 78 -3.95 15.61 -3.27
N GLN A 79 -5.15 16.19 -3.47
CA GLN A 79 -5.88 16.84 -2.39
C GLN A 79 -6.17 15.87 -1.23
N LEU A 80 -6.58 14.64 -1.53
CA LEU A 80 -6.85 13.61 -0.51
C LEU A 80 -5.60 13.30 0.31
N LEU A 81 -4.46 13.08 -0.34
CA LEU A 81 -3.20 12.83 0.35
C LEU A 81 -2.77 14.03 1.21
N LEU A 82 -2.88 15.25 0.67
CA LEU A 82 -2.53 16.47 1.40
C LEU A 82 -3.47 16.80 2.58
N ARG A 83 -4.63 16.15 2.71
CA ARG A 83 -5.44 16.23 3.95
C ARG A 83 -4.69 15.62 5.13
N GLU A 84 -3.91 14.59 4.87
CA GLU A 84 -3.10 13.88 5.85
C GLU A 84 -1.69 14.46 6.00
N TRP A 85 -1.43 15.70 5.55
CA TRP A 85 -0.10 16.34 5.51
C TRP A 85 0.77 16.07 6.74
N LYS A 86 0.22 16.21 7.96
CA LYS A 86 0.96 16.01 9.22
C LYS A 86 1.42 14.57 9.46
N ARG A 87 0.88 13.61 8.71
CA ARG A 87 1.19 12.18 8.76
C ARG A 87 2.12 11.76 7.63
N LEU A 88 2.40 12.65 6.68
CA LEU A 88 3.25 12.37 5.53
C LEU A 88 4.68 12.76 5.83
N THR A 89 5.61 11.84 5.58
CA THR A 89 7.05 12.06 5.70
C THR A 89 7.75 11.58 4.44
N ILE A 90 8.91 12.18 4.15
CA ILE A 90 9.80 11.71 3.08
C ILE A 90 11.03 11.12 3.74
N GLU A 91 11.30 9.85 3.46
CA GLU A 91 12.51 9.14 3.88
C GLU A 91 13.09 8.43 2.65
N ASP A 92 14.40 8.50 2.43
CA ASP A 92 15.05 7.85 1.28
C ASP A 92 14.35 8.08 -0.08
N LYS A 93 13.90 9.33 -0.31
CA LYS A 93 13.13 9.79 -1.49
C LYS A 93 11.76 9.11 -1.69
N GLN A 94 11.28 8.37 -0.69
CA GLN A 94 10.00 7.70 -0.68
C GLN A 94 9.03 8.44 0.24
N LEU A 95 7.76 8.49 -0.17
CA LEU A 95 6.66 8.99 0.63
C LEU A 95 6.18 7.90 1.58
N TYR A 96 6.14 8.23 2.86
CA TYR A 96 5.57 7.39 3.91
C TYR A 96 4.38 8.08 4.57
N ARG A 97 3.46 7.26 5.07
CA ARG A 97 2.34 7.70 5.90
C ARG A 97 2.42 7.05 7.26
N THR A 98 2.48 7.86 8.31
CA THR A 98 2.49 7.37 9.69
C THR A 98 1.08 6.96 10.13
N THR A 99 0.94 5.73 10.62
CA THR A 99 -0.25 5.24 11.33
C THR A 99 -0.05 5.49 12.82
N LEU A 100 -0.73 6.50 13.36
CA LEU A 100 -0.92 6.62 14.81
C LEU A 100 -2.00 5.63 15.26
#